data_AF-A0A9E1MFE0-F1
#
_entry.id   AF-A0A9E1MFE0-F1
#
_cell.length_a   1.000
_cell.length_b   1.000
_cell.length_c   1.000
_cell.angle_alpha   90.00
_cell.angle_beta   90.00
_cell.angle_gamma   90.00
#
_symmetry.space_group_name_H-M   'P 1'
#
loop_
_entity.id
_entity.type
_entity.pdbx_description
1 polymer ?
#
loop_
_entity_poly.entity_id
_entity_poly.type
_entity_poly.pdbx_seq_one_letter_code
_entity_poly.pdbx_strand_id
1 'polypeptide(L)'
;MIIIAFSYAYMVPKYPKAGGEFTFTKMCFGRNTAYVCGWFLVGAYLTNVPMNSTAIGLIVDGLDGSADILKWGLHYQVAGKMSGLEKCCLL
;
A
#
# COMPACT_ATOMS: atom_id res chain seq x y z
N MET A 1 -12.60 1.61 10.48
CA MET A 1 -11.36 1.77 11.29
C MET A 1 -11.62 1.71 12.79
N ILE A 2 -12.75 2.19 13.31
CA ILE A 2 -13.01 2.23 14.77
C ILE A 2 -13.00 0.84 15.45
N ILE A 3 -13.64 -0.17 14.85
CA ILE A 3 -13.74 -1.53 15.41
C ILE A 3 -12.35 -2.21 15.49
N ILE A 4 -11.54 -1.98 14.46
CA ILE A 4 -10.18 -2.52 14.37
C ILE A 4 -9.32 -1.85 15.46
N ALA A 5 -9.41 -0.53 15.63
CA ALA A 5 -8.64 0.19 16.64
C ALA A 5 -8.91 -0.31 18.07
N PHE A 6 -10.17 -0.54 18.44
CA PHE A 6 -10.50 -1.12 19.75
C PHE A 6 -9.94 -2.53 19.94
N SER A 7 -9.93 -3.34 18.89
CA SER A 7 -9.38 -4.70 18.93
C SER A 7 -7.86 -4.69 19.18
N TYR A 8 -7.13 -3.74 18.58
CA TYR A 8 -5.70 -3.54 18.83
C TYR A 8 -5.44 -2.97 20.22
N ALA A 9 -6.23 -1.99 20.66
CA ALA A 9 -6.11 -1.43 22.01
C ALA A 9 -6.23 -2.50 23.11
N TYR A 10 -7.02 -3.56 22.86
CA TYR A 10 -7.12 -4.72 23.75
C TYR A 10 -5.94 -5.70 23.60
N MET A 11 -5.49 -6.01 22.37
CA MET A 11 -4.46 -7.02 22.13
C MET A 11 -3.03 -6.56 22.41
N VAL A 12 -2.72 -5.27 22.16
CA VAL A 12 -1.38 -4.69 22.36
C VAL A 12 -0.87 -4.84 23.81
N PRO A 13 -1.63 -4.47 24.86
CA PRO A 13 -1.17 -4.66 26.24
C PRO A 13 -1.18 -6.14 26.67
N LYS A 14 -2.06 -6.97 26.08
CA LYS A 14 -2.19 -8.40 26.41
C LYS A 14 -0.98 -9.22 25.95
N TYR A 15 -0.35 -8.82 24.85
CA TYR A 15 0.82 -9.49 24.30
C TYR A 15 1.95 -8.49 24.05
N PRO A 16 2.71 -8.09 25.11
CA PRO A 16 3.73 -7.04 25.04
C PRO A 16 5.04 -7.51 24.37
N LYS A 17 4.95 -8.41 23.38
CA LYS A 17 6.07 -8.87 22.58
C LYS A 17 6.09 -8.13 21.26
N ALA A 18 7.29 -7.85 20.76
CA ALA A 18 7.45 -7.30 19.42
C ALA A 18 6.85 -8.26 18.39
N GLY A 19 5.83 -7.79 17.68
CA GLY A 19 5.15 -8.49 16.61
C GLY A 19 3.67 -8.15 16.62
N GLY A 20 3.20 -7.52 15.55
CA GLY A 20 1.81 -7.10 15.42
C GLY A 20 0.88 -8.25 15.09
N GLU A 21 0.17 -8.13 13.97
CA GLU A 21 -0.89 -9.05 13.53
C GLU A 21 -0.47 -10.52 13.48
N PHE A 22 0.73 -10.81 13.01
CA PHE A 22 1.25 -12.17 12.93
C PHE A 22 1.43 -12.81 14.31
N THR A 23 1.92 -12.06 15.30
CA THR A 23 2.12 -12.59 16.65
C THR A 23 0.78 -12.75 17.37
N PHE A 24 -0.15 -11.81 17.19
CA PHE A 24 -1.50 -11.92 17.75
C PHE A 24 -2.24 -13.13 17.20
N THR A 25 -2.18 -13.36 15.88
CA THR A 25 -2.81 -14.55 15.25
C THR A 25 -2.14 -15.85 15.66
N LYS A 26 -0.80 -15.88 15.77
CA LYS A 26 -0.06 -17.05 16.24
C LYS A 26 -0.42 -17.44 17.67
N MET A 27 -0.60 -16.47 18.56
CA MET A 27 -0.95 -16.74 19.96
C MET A 27 -2.41 -17.16 20.15
N CYS A 28 -3.35 -16.61 19.37
CA CYS A 28 -4.78 -16.90 19.52
C CYS A 28 -5.26 -18.09 18.70
N PHE A 29 -4.75 -18.28 17.47
CA PHE A 29 -5.28 -19.25 16.49
C PHE A 29 -4.29 -20.34 16.07
N GLY A 30 -3.05 -20.31 16.57
CA GLY A 30 -2.02 -21.30 16.28
C GLY A 30 -1.21 -21.03 15.01
N ARG A 31 -0.42 -22.04 14.58
CA ARG A 31 0.66 -21.85 13.60
C ARG A 31 0.19 -21.81 12.14
N ASN A 32 -0.85 -22.59 11.78
CA ASN A 32 -1.33 -22.68 10.40
C ASN A 32 -2.02 -21.38 9.95
N THR A 33 -2.87 -20.83 10.80
CA THR A 33 -3.58 -19.56 10.58
C THR A 33 -2.62 -18.36 10.57
N ALA A 34 -1.60 -18.38 11.44
CA ALA A 34 -0.54 -17.38 11.42
C ALA A 34 0.26 -17.39 10.11
N TYR A 35 0.54 -18.57 9.53
CA TYR A 35 1.24 -18.68 8.25
C TYR A 35 0.45 -18.01 7.11
N VAL A 36 -0.86 -18.28 7.05
CA VAL A 36 -1.75 -17.63 6.07
C VAL A 36 -1.79 -16.11 6.30
N CYS A 37 -1.97 -15.66 7.55
CA CYS A 37 -1.95 -14.23 7.89
C CYS A 37 -0.63 -13.55 7.48
N GLY A 38 0.51 -14.22 7.67
CA GLY A 38 1.81 -13.72 7.25
C GLY A 38 1.91 -13.49 5.74
N TRP A 39 1.40 -14.42 4.93
CA TRP A 39 1.35 -14.23 3.47
C TRP A 39 0.48 -13.06 3.04
N PHE A 40 -0.67 -12.86 3.69
CA PHE A 40 -1.51 -11.69 3.44
C PHE A 40 -0.83 -10.39 3.86
N LEU A 41 -0.06 -10.38 4.95
CA LEU A 41 0.76 -9.23 5.35
C LEU A 41 1.77 -8.88 4.26
N VAL A 42 2.51 -9.88 3.76
CA VAL A 42 3.52 -9.66 2.70
C VAL A 42 2.87 -9.05 1.46
N GLY A 43 1.72 -9.58 1.02
CA GLY A 43 0.96 -9.02 -0.09
C GLY A 43 0.49 -7.59 0.16
N ALA A 44 -0.02 -7.30 1.36
CA ALA A 44 -0.46 -5.95 1.74
C ALA A 44 0.70 -4.95 1.68
N TYR A 45 1.87 -5.28 2.24
CA TYR A 45 3.04 -4.41 2.18
C TYR A 45 3.59 -4.24 0.76
N LEU A 46 3.59 -5.32 -0.04
CA LEU A 46 4.07 -5.26 -1.42
C LEU A 46 3.18 -4.38 -2.31
N THR A 47 1.86 -4.48 -2.15
CA THR A 47 0.89 -3.69 -2.93
C THR A 47 0.81 -2.22 -2.49
N ASN A 48 1.20 -1.91 -1.26
CA ASN A 48 1.14 -0.54 -0.74
C ASN A 48 2.18 0.38 -1.40
N VAL A 49 3.33 -0.15 -1.83
CA VAL A 49 4.40 0.60 -2.50
C VAL A 49 3.94 1.17 -3.85
N PRO A 50 3.46 0.37 -4.83
CA PRO A 50 2.98 0.91 -6.10
C PRO A 50 1.70 1.75 -5.93
N MET A 51 0.86 1.46 -4.94
CA MET A 51 -0.35 2.25 -4.67
C MET A 51 -0.01 3.67 -4.20
N ASN A 52 0.97 3.84 -3.31
CA ASN A 52 1.45 5.17 -2.92
C ASN A 52 2.21 5.86 -4.07
N SER A 53 2.97 5.11 -4.86
CA SER A 53 3.71 5.66 -6.02
C SER A 53 2.75 6.24 -7.08
N THR A 54 1.70 5.50 -7.43
CA THR A 54 0.66 5.96 -8.39
C THR A 54 -0.12 7.18 -7.88
N ALA A 55 -0.39 7.28 -6.58
CA ALA A 55 -1.10 8.41 -6.01
C ALA A 55 -0.33 9.73 -6.17
N ILE A 56 1.01 9.71 -6.03
CA ILE A 56 1.85 10.89 -6.24
C ILE A 56 1.76 11.36 -7.70
N GLY A 57 1.80 10.44 -8.66
CA GLY A 57 1.63 10.76 -10.08
C GLY A 57 0.30 11.46 -10.37
N LEU A 58 -0.80 10.95 -9.81
CA LEU A 58 -2.13 11.54 -9.97
C LEU A 58 -2.27 12.92 -9.30
N ILE A 59 -1.63 13.13 -8.15
CA ILE A 59 -1.65 14.42 -7.46
C ILE A 59 -0.88 15.47 -8.26
N VAL A 60 0.29 15.11 -8.81
CA VAL A 60 1.10 16.04 -9.62
C VAL A 60 0.36 16.41 -10.91
N ASP A 61 -0.26 15.45 -11.59
CA ASP A 61 -1.10 15.72 -12.77
C ASP A 61 -2.32 16.60 -12.44
N GLY A 62 -2.88 16.45 -11.23
CA GLY A 62 -4.03 17.24 -10.76
C GLY A 62 -3.65 18.67 -10.32
N LEU A 63 -2.44 18.88 -9.83
CA LEU A 63 -1.96 20.18 -9.36
C LEU A 63 -1.33 21.03 -10.47
N ASP A 64 -0.65 20.36 -11.41
CA ASP A 64 0.18 21.00 -12.41
C ASP A 64 -0.27 20.58 -13.82
N GLY A 65 -1.34 21.21 -14.30
CA GLY A 65 -1.86 20.97 -15.66
C GLY A 65 -0.88 21.33 -16.80
N SER A 66 0.34 21.79 -16.49
CA SER A 66 1.32 22.34 -17.45
C SER A 66 2.78 21.95 -17.18
N ALA A 67 3.09 21.02 -16.26
CA ALA A 67 4.48 20.63 -15.98
C ALA A 67 5.07 19.79 -17.13
N ASP A 68 5.57 20.47 -18.17
CA ASP A 68 6.43 19.93 -19.24
C ASP A 68 7.71 19.24 -18.71
N ILE A 69 8.00 19.35 -17.41
CA ILE A 69 9.15 18.73 -16.74
C ILE A 69 8.99 17.21 -16.55
N LEU A 70 7.76 16.70 -16.44
CA LEU A 70 7.51 15.25 -16.33
C LEU A 70 7.42 14.54 -17.69
N LYS A 71 7.34 15.29 -18.80
CA LYS A 71 7.15 14.79 -20.17
C LYS A 71 8.39 14.23 -20.86
N TRP A 72 9.29 13.57 -20.12
CA TRP A 72 10.42 12.86 -20.73
C TRP A 72 10.13 11.34 -20.72
N GLY A 73 9.78 10.76 -21.89
CA GLY A 73 9.37 9.35 -22.09
C GLY A 73 8.43 9.15 -23.30
N LEU A 74 8.06 7.90 -23.63
CA LEU A 74 7.14 7.60 -24.74
C LEU A 74 5.73 8.08 -24.40
N HIS A 75 5.24 9.07 -25.15
CA HIS A 75 3.92 9.65 -24.96
C HIS A 75 2.90 8.95 -25.84
N TYR A 76 1.85 8.39 -25.22
CA TYR A 76 0.69 7.94 -25.97
C TYR A 76 -0.53 8.75 -25.57
N GLN A 77 -1.33 9.12 -26.58
CA GLN A 77 -2.53 9.93 -26.41
C GLN A 77 -3.74 9.00 -26.41
N VAL A 78 -4.31 8.74 -25.23
CA VAL A 78 -5.58 8.03 -25.10
C VAL A 78 -6.66 9.05 -24.77
N ALA A 79 -7.69 9.13 -25.61
CA ALA A 79 -8.87 9.99 -25.42
C ALA A 79 -8.58 11.49 -25.17
N GLY A 80 -7.53 12.04 -25.78
CA GLY A 80 -7.22 13.48 -25.70
C GLY A 80 -6.55 13.93 -24.39
N LYS A 81 -6.20 13.00 -23.50
CA LYS A 81 -5.34 13.27 -22.33
C LYS A 81 -3.95 12.67 -22.56
N MET A 82 -2.92 13.45 -22.27
CA MET A 82 -1.52 13.03 -22.40
C MET A 82 -1.12 12.28 -21.13
N SER A 83 -1.20 10.96 -21.15
CA SER A 83 -0.87 10.11 -20.00
C SER A 83 0.49 9.46 -20.19
N GLY A 84 1.50 9.96 -19.49
CA GLY A 84 2.84 9.35 -19.42
C GLY A 84 2.81 8.11 -18.52
N LEU A 85 2.40 6.96 -19.06
CA LEU A 85 2.19 5.72 -18.29
C LEU A 85 3.48 5.03 -17.82
N GLU A 86 4.65 5.44 -18.31
CA GLU A 86 5.90 4.70 -18.05
C GLU A 86 6.47 4.89 -16.62
N LYS A 87 6.02 5.88 -15.83
CA LYS A 87 6.74 6.23 -14.58
C LYS A 87 6.17 5.67 -13.28
N CYS A 88 4.94 5.14 -13.25
CA CYS A 88 4.39 4.57 -12.01
C CYS A 88 4.66 3.06 -11.83
N CYS A 89 5.22 2.37 -12.82
CA CYS A 89 5.37 0.91 -12.80
C CYS A 89 6.82 0.40 -12.68
N LEU A 90 7.83 1.29 -12.72
CA LEU A 90 9.25 0.89 -12.77
C LEU A 90 10.17 1.46 -11.66
N LEU A 91 9.61 2.01 -10.58
CA LEU A 91 10.36 2.30 -9.35
C LEU A 91 9.64 1.74 -8.12
#